data_AF-A0A0A1HRF5-F1
#
_entry.id   AF-A0A0A1HRF5-F1
#
_cell.length_a   1.000
_cell.length_b   1.000
_cell.length_c   1.000
_cell.angle_alpha   90.00
_cell.angle_beta   90.00
_cell.angle_gamma   90.00
#
_symmetry.space_group_name_H-M   'P 1'
#
loop_
_entity.id
_entity.type
_entity.pdbx_description
1 polymer ?
#
loop_
_entity_poly.entity_id
_entity_poly.type
_entity_poly.pdbx_seq_one_letter_code
_entity_poly.pdbx_strand_id
1 'polypeptide(L)'
;MNDTQRLTALRMVLIVVGLISVFAIWPLMILWPSGWTWHSGHSDYPLMIVGLYATLGVFLLRASRDPLKHLSLIWFTVWSSVVHGAIMAVQSFGVGMDGMSHYGHLLGDVPALFVVAAALAFLTPRGEKARLLAG
;
A
#
# COMPACT_ATOMS: atom_id res chain seq x y z
N MET A 1 -13.56 12.82 16.14
CA MET A 1 -13.91 12.81 14.70
C MET A 1 -15.27 12.14 14.59
N ASN A 2 -16.25 12.80 13.98
CA ASN A 2 -17.58 12.22 13.78
C ASN A 2 -17.50 11.06 12.77
N ASP A 3 -18.40 10.07 12.87
CA ASP A 3 -18.36 8.88 12.00
C ASP A 3 -18.48 9.24 10.51
N THR A 4 -19.27 10.27 10.17
CA THR A 4 -19.39 10.79 8.80
C THR A 4 -18.06 11.39 8.30
N GLN A 5 -17.35 12.13 9.16
CA GLN A 5 -16.03 12.71 8.81
C GLN A 5 -14.99 11.60 8.63
N ARG A 6 -15.03 10.56 9.48
CA ARG A 6 -14.17 9.39 9.38
C ARG A 6 -14.38 8.63 8.08
N LEU A 7 -15.65 8.42 7.71
CA LEU A 7 -16.00 7.73 6.46
C LEU A 7 -15.55 8.53 5.23
N THR A 8 -15.78 9.85 5.21
CA THR A 8 -15.30 10.72 4.13
C THR A 8 -13.77 10.70 4.02
N ALA A 9 -13.06 10.76 5.15
CA ALA A 9 -11.60 10.62 5.16
C ALA A 9 -11.15 9.24 4.63
N LEU A 10 -11.82 8.15 5.02
CA LEU A 10 -11.52 6.81 4.51
C LEU A 10 -11.70 6.74 3.00
N ARG A 11 -12.78 7.31 2.46
CA ARG A 11 -13.01 7.40 1.00
C ARG A 11 -11.88 8.15 0.30
N MET A 12 -11.51 9.32 0.82
CA MET A 12 -10.43 10.13 0.27
C MET A 12 -9.10 9.35 0.26
N VAL A 13 -8.75 8.68 1.36
CA VAL A 13 -7.54 7.86 1.45
C VAL A 13 -7.57 6.70 0.46
N LEU A 14 -8.70 6.00 0.32
CA LEU A 14 -8.83 4.92 -0.67
C LEU A 14 -8.66 5.42 -2.11
N ILE A 15 -9.16 6.63 -2.42
CA ILE A 15 -8.97 7.25 -3.74
C ILE A 15 -7.52 7.60 -3.96
N VAL A 16 -6.89 8.31 -3.02
CA VAL A 16 -5.49 8.73 -3.14
C VAL A 16 -4.56 7.52 -3.28
N VAL A 17 -4.70 6.54 -2.39
CA VAL A 17 -3.90 5.31 -2.44
C VAL A 17 -4.17 4.54 -3.73
N GLY A 18 -5.43 4.42 -4.13
CA GLY A 18 -5.79 3.74 -5.38
C GLY A 18 -5.18 4.39 -6.62
N LEU A 19 -5.20 5.73 -6.71
CA LEU A 19 -4.57 6.46 -7.81
C LEU A 19 -3.04 6.32 -7.81
N ILE A 20 -2.41 6.41 -6.64
CA ILE A 20 -0.96 6.19 -6.51
C ILE A 20 -0.58 4.79 -6.98
N SER A 21 -1.33 3.76 -6.57
CA SER A 21 -1.05 2.38 -6.96
C SER A 21 -1.20 2.14 -8.46
N VAL A 22 -2.11 2.84 -9.15
CA VAL A 22 -2.30 2.70 -10.60
C VAL A 22 -1.27 3.50 -11.39
N PHE A 23 -1.01 4.75 -11.00
CA PHE A 23 -0.30 5.69 -11.86
C PHE A 23 1.11 6.01 -11.40
N ALA A 24 1.43 5.91 -10.11
CA ALA A 24 2.70 6.43 -9.57
C ALA A 24 3.78 5.35 -9.46
N ILE A 25 3.42 4.08 -9.21
CA ILE A 25 4.41 3.01 -8.98
C ILE A 25 5.35 2.83 -10.17
N TRP A 26 4.82 2.76 -11.39
CA TRP A 26 5.66 2.59 -12.59
C TRP A 26 6.59 3.78 -12.86
N PRO A 27 6.12 5.05 -12.88
CA PRO A 27 7.00 6.20 -12.97
C PRO A 27 8.05 6.28 -11.86
N LEU A 28 7.69 5.93 -10.62
CA LEU A 28 8.62 5.97 -9.49
C LEU A 28 9.77 4.96 -9.66
N MET A 29 9.52 3.79 -10.26
CA MET A 29 10.58 2.84 -10.61
C MET A 29 11.57 3.40 -11.65
N ILE A 30 11.14 4.31 -12.52
CA ILE A 30 11.99 4.94 -13.55
C ILE A 30 12.73 6.17 -12.97
N LEU A 31 12.01 7.02 -12.24
CA LEU A 31 12.52 8.31 -11.73
C LEU A 31 13.35 8.16 -10.47
N TRP A 32 13.04 7.18 -9.63
CA TRP A 32 13.78 6.90 -8.39
C TRP A 32 14.02 5.38 -8.21
N PRO A 33 14.85 4.77 -9.06
CA PRO A 33 15.12 3.33 -9.00
C PRO A 33 15.69 2.89 -7.64
N SER A 34 16.60 3.68 -7.05
CA SER A 34 17.22 3.32 -5.77
C SER A 34 16.24 3.16 -4.59
N GLY A 35 15.03 3.71 -4.69
CA GLY A 35 13.98 3.56 -3.68
C GLY A 35 12.87 2.56 -4.05
N TRP A 36 12.73 2.19 -5.34
CA TRP A 36 11.57 1.46 -5.86
C TRP A 36 11.92 0.22 -6.69
N THR A 37 13.17 0.04 -7.08
CA THR A 37 13.65 -1.14 -7.82
C THR A 37 14.62 -1.96 -6.97
N TRP A 38 14.17 -3.16 -6.58
CA TRP A 38 14.93 -4.09 -5.74
C TRP A 38 15.94 -4.97 -6.50
N HIS A 39 16.06 -4.81 -7.82
CA HIS A 39 16.96 -5.61 -8.66
C HIS A 39 17.84 -4.71 -9.52
N SER A 40 19.11 -5.09 -9.70
CA SER A 40 20.00 -4.49 -10.69
C SER A 40 20.08 -5.41 -11.91
N GLY A 41 19.60 -4.95 -13.08
CA GLY A 41 19.59 -5.72 -14.34
C GLY A 41 18.19 -6.00 -14.91
N HIS A 42 18.09 -6.94 -15.85
CA HIS A 42 16.81 -7.36 -16.43
C HIS A 42 16.09 -8.33 -15.48
N SER A 43 14.85 -8.01 -15.13
CA SER A 43 14.01 -8.82 -14.25
C SER A 43 12.57 -8.71 -14.76
N ASP A 44 11.88 -9.84 -14.91
CA ASP A 44 10.49 -9.89 -15.39
C ASP A 44 9.48 -9.54 -14.26
N TYR A 45 9.93 -9.57 -13.01
CA TYR A 45 9.09 -9.38 -11.82
C TYR A 45 8.55 -7.96 -11.58
N PRO A 46 9.26 -6.85 -11.90
CA PRO A 46 8.76 -5.49 -11.64
C PRO A 46 7.44 -5.18 -12.35
N LEU A 47 7.28 -5.62 -13.60
CA LEU A 47 6.04 -5.46 -14.37
C LEU A 47 4.89 -6.27 -13.77
N MET A 48 5.17 -7.47 -13.25
CA MET A 48 4.17 -8.27 -12.54
C MET A 48 3.71 -7.57 -11.25
N ILE A 49 4.66 -7.01 -10.47
CA ILE A 49 4.37 -6.26 -9.24
C ILE A 49 3.54 -5.01 -9.55
N VAL A 50 3.90 -4.26 -10.59
CA VAL A 50 3.14 -3.09 -11.05
C VAL A 50 1.72 -3.49 -11.42
N GLY A 51 1.52 -4.61 -12.13
CA GLY A 51 0.19 -5.14 -12.45
C GLY A 51 -0.63 -5.50 -11.21
N LEU A 52 -0.02 -6.14 -10.21
CA LEU A 52 -0.67 -6.46 -8.93
C LEU A 52 -1.11 -5.19 -8.17
N TYR A 53 -0.24 -4.18 -8.08
CA TYR A 53 -0.61 -2.94 -7.40
C TYR A 53 -1.61 -2.11 -8.20
N ALA A 54 -1.52 -2.07 -9.54
CA ALA A 54 -2.49 -1.38 -10.38
C ALA A 54 -3.89 -1.99 -10.24
N THR A 55 -3.98 -3.32 -10.27
CA THR A 55 -5.25 -4.02 -10.03
C THR A 55 -5.77 -3.75 -8.63
N LEU A 56 -4.94 -3.87 -7.58
CA LEU A 56 -5.31 -3.50 -6.21
C LEU A 56 -5.82 -2.05 -6.14
N GLY A 57 -5.15 -1.11 -6.82
CA GLY A 57 -5.55 0.29 -6.89
C GLY A 57 -6.93 0.50 -7.49
N VAL A 58 -7.28 -0.21 -8.56
CA VAL A 58 -8.63 -0.20 -9.15
C VAL A 58 -9.68 -0.71 -8.15
N PHE A 59 -9.37 -1.79 -7.43
CA PHE A 59 -10.26 -2.33 -6.41
C PHE A 59 -10.44 -1.36 -5.22
N LEU A 60 -9.38 -0.65 -4.81
CA LEU A 60 -9.46 0.41 -3.78
C LEU A 60 -10.31 1.59 -4.24
N LEU A 61 -10.16 2.02 -5.51
CA LEU A 61 -11.01 3.04 -6.10
C LEU A 61 -12.48 2.61 -6.14
N ARG A 62 -12.75 1.33 -6.43
CA ARG A 62 -14.11 0.77 -6.34
C ARG A 62 -14.62 0.77 -4.89
N ALA A 63 -13.79 0.33 -3.95
CA ALA A 63 -14.12 0.29 -2.53
C ALA A 63 -14.41 1.66 -1.94
N SER A 64 -13.82 2.74 -2.47
CA SER A 64 -14.08 4.11 -2.01
C SER A 64 -15.55 4.53 -2.15
N ARG A 65 -16.33 3.92 -3.07
CA ARG A 65 -17.76 4.23 -3.22
C ARG A 65 -18.58 3.72 -2.03
N ASP A 66 -18.28 2.52 -1.55
CA ASP A 66 -18.93 1.91 -0.39
C ASP A 66 -17.92 1.18 0.51
N PRO A 67 -17.14 1.92 1.32
CA PRO A 67 -16.02 1.34 2.07
C PRO A 67 -16.46 0.27 3.07
N LEU A 68 -17.68 0.40 3.63
CA LEU A 68 -18.20 -0.50 4.64
C LEU A 68 -18.49 -1.90 4.09
N LYS A 69 -18.83 -2.02 2.80
CA LYS A 69 -19.00 -3.33 2.14
C LYS A 69 -17.70 -3.98 1.71
N HIS A 70 -16.60 -3.24 1.70
CA HIS A 70 -15.32 -3.69 1.17
C HIS A 70 -14.21 -3.76 2.24
N LEU A 71 -14.60 -3.93 3.51
CA LEU A 71 -13.66 -3.95 4.63
C LEU A 71 -12.62 -5.08 4.54
N SER A 72 -12.96 -6.24 3.98
CA SER A 72 -12.00 -7.33 3.78
C SER A 72 -10.85 -6.91 2.87
N LEU A 73 -11.13 -6.19 1.77
CA LEU A 73 -10.12 -5.64 0.87
C LEU A 73 -9.26 -4.57 1.57
N ILE A 74 -9.90 -3.70 2.36
CA ILE A 74 -9.18 -2.63 3.08
C ILE A 74 -8.24 -3.24 4.12
N TRP A 75 -8.72 -4.22 4.91
CA TRP A 75 -7.90 -4.94 5.89
C TRP A 75 -6.82 -5.78 5.23
N PHE A 76 -7.12 -6.41 4.08
CA PHE A 76 -6.11 -7.09 3.27
C PHE A 76 -5.01 -6.10 2.87
N THR A 77 -5.37 -4.90 2.40
CA THR A 77 -4.39 -3.87 2.01
C THR A 77 -3.54 -3.40 3.18
N VAL A 78 -4.14 -3.25 4.38
CA VAL A 78 -3.40 -2.92 5.60
C VAL A 78 -2.39 -4.02 5.94
N TRP A 79 -2.85 -5.27 6.06
CA TRP A 79 -1.98 -6.37 6.47
C TRP A 79 -0.94 -6.72 5.42
N SER A 80 -1.31 -6.71 4.13
CA SER A 80 -0.36 -6.94 3.04
C SER A 80 0.73 -5.87 3.03
N SER A 81 0.38 -4.59 3.23
CA SER A 81 1.35 -3.49 3.30
C SER A 81 2.28 -3.63 4.51
N VAL A 82 1.76 -4.01 5.68
CA VAL A 82 2.57 -4.26 6.89
C VAL A 82 3.53 -5.42 6.67
N VAL A 83 3.03 -6.56 6.18
CA VAL A 83 3.86 -7.76 5.96
C VAL A 83 4.90 -7.49 4.88
N HIS A 84 4.50 -6.89 3.75
CA HIS A 84 5.40 -6.56 2.66
C HIS A 84 6.47 -5.55 3.10
N GLY A 85 6.06 -4.46 3.77
CA GLY A 85 6.98 -3.47 4.33
C GLY A 85 7.92 -4.04 5.39
N ALA A 86 7.47 -4.96 6.24
CA ALA A 86 8.31 -5.64 7.23
C ALA A 86 9.34 -6.57 6.57
N ILE A 87 8.93 -7.34 5.56
CA ILE A 87 9.86 -8.20 4.80
C ILE A 87 10.91 -7.34 4.12
N MET A 88 10.51 -6.27 3.45
CA MET A 88 11.43 -5.33 2.80
C MET A 88 12.35 -4.63 3.82
N ALA A 89 11.83 -4.22 4.97
CA ALA A 89 12.66 -3.65 6.04
C ALA A 89 13.72 -4.65 6.51
N VAL A 90 13.35 -5.90 6.80
CA VAL A 90 14.31 -6.94 7.20
C VAL A 90 15.33 -7.22 6.10
N GLN A 91 14.91 -7.31 4.84
CA GLN A 91 15.79 -7.51 3.69
C GLN A 91 16.74 -6.32 3.46
N SER A 92 16.32 -5.09 3.79
CA SER A 92 17.17 -3.89 3.68
C SER A 92 18.25 -3.79 4.77
N PHE A 93 18.01 -4.38 5.95
CA PHE A 93 19.00 -4.49 7.03
C PHE A 93 19.86 -5.76 6.93
N GLY A 94 19.39 -6.78 6.21
CA GLY A 94 20.16 -7.98 5.92
C GLY A 94 21.24 -7.71 4.87
N VAL A 95 22.42 -8.30 5.05
CA VAL A 95 23.43 -8.41 3.99
C VAL A 95 22.79 -9.25 2.87
N GLY A 96 22.38 -8.62 1.77
CA GLY A 96 22.07 -9.35 0.54
C GLY A 96 23.28 -10.19 0.10
N MET A 97 23.06 -11.27 -0.65
CA MET A 97 24.11 -12.18 -1.17
C MET A 97 25.20 -11.48 -2.01
N ASP A 98 25.00 -10.19 -2.28
CA ASP A 98 25.69 -9.31 -3.21
C ASP A 98 26.63 -8.32 -2.48
N GLY A 99 26.56 -8.23 -1.14
CA GLY A 99 27.42 -7.37 -0.33
C GLY A 99 27.13 -5.87 -0.42
N MET A 100 26.07 -5.43 -1.11
CA MET A 100 25.69 -4.04 -1.23
C MET A 100 24.47 -3.70 -0.36
N SER A 101 24.59 -2.64 0.44
CA SER A 101 23.56 -2.19 1.36
C SER A 101 22.51 -1.34 0.63
N HIS A 102 21.29 -1.84 0.53
CA HIS A 102 20.17 -1.19 -0.14
C HIS A 102 19.47 -0.14 0.74
N TYR A 103 20.22 0.82 1.29
CA TYR A 103 19.67 1.88 2.17
C TYR A 103 18.66 2.80 1.45
N GLY A 104 18.60 2.80 0.12
CA GLY A 104 17.65 3.60 -0.64
C GLY A 104 16.18 3.19 -0.43
N HIS A 105 15.90 1.90 -0.21
CA HIS A 105 14.53 1.40 0.04
C HIS A 105 13.99 1.81 1.41
N LEU A 106 14.88 1.98 2.40
CA LEU A 106 14.51 2.44 3.74
C LEU A 106 13.91 3.86 3.75
N LEU A 107 14.18 4.65 2.71
CA LEU A 107 13.63 6.01 2.53
C LEU A 107 12.54 6.08 1.44
N GLY A 108 12.24 4.98 0.75
CA GLY A 108 11.35 4.94 -0.42
C GLY A 108 10.04 4.21 -0.17
N ASP A 109 9.93 3.00 -0.71
CA ASP A 109 8.71 2.18 -0.70
C ASP A 109 8.35 1.62 0.69
N VAL A 110 9.34 1.28 1.52
CA VAL A 110 9.14 0.80 2.89
C VAL A 110 8.32 1.77 3.75
N PRO A 111 8.72 3.04 3.94
CA PRO A 111 7.94 3.99 4.74
C PRO A 111 6.58 4.31 4.11
N ALA A 112 6.48 4.33 2.78
CA ALA A 112 5.21 4.57 2.08
C ALA A 112 4.15 3.51 2.45
N LEU A 113 4.54 2.23 2.50
CA LEU A 113 3.64 1.14 2.87
C LEU A 113 3.16 1.23 4.33
N PHE A 114 4.06 1.56 5.26
CA PHE A 114 3.68 1.75 6.66
C PHE A 114 2.74 2.94 6.85
N VAL A 115 2.95 4.04 6.13
CA VAL A 115 2.05 5.20 6.16
C VAL A 115 0.67 4.84 5.62
N VAL A 116 0.60 4.14 4.49
CA VAL A 116 -0.68 3.67 3.92
C VAL A 116 -1.39 2.72 4.89
N ALA A 117 -0.67 1.77 5.47
CA ALA A 117 -1.22 0.84 6.44
C ALA A 117 -1.76 1.56 7.68
N ALA A 118 -1.01 2.51 8.23
CA ALA A 118 -1.42 3.29 9.41
C ALA A 118 -2.66 4.15 9.11
N ALA A 119 -2.67 4.86 7.97
CA ALA A 119 -3.80 5.69 7.55
C ALA A 119 -5.08 4.86 7.38
N LEU A 120 -4.99 3.73 6.67
CA LEU A 120 -6.13 2.84 6.47
C LEU A 120 -6.57 2.18 7.79
N ALA A 121 -5.65 1.68 8.62
CA ALA A 121 -5.98 1.04 9.89
C ALA A 121 -6.64 2.01 10.88
N PHE A 122 -6.22 3.27 10.89
CA PHE A 122 -6.79 4.31 11.74
C PHE A 122 -8.20 4.71 11.29
N LEU A 123 -8.40 4.86 9.97
CA LEU A 123 -9.68 5.29 9.41
C LEU A 123 -10.71 4.17 9.30
N THR A 124 -10.28 2.91 9.18
CA THR A 124 -11.18 1.77 9.02
C THR A 124 -11.88 1.42 10.34
N PRO A 125 -13.22 1.40 10.40
CA PRO A 125 -13.95 0.93 11.58
C PRO A 125 -13.63 -0.55 11.85
N ARG A 126 -13.29 -0.87 13.10
CA ARG A 126 -13.04 -2.26 13.53
C ARG A 126 -14.34 -2.92 13.99
N GLY A 127 -14.57 -4.15 13.57
CA GLY A 127 -15.56 -5.07 14.16
C GLY A 127 -17.01 -4.57 14.17
N GLU A 128 -17.64 -4.67 15.35
CA GLU A 128 -19.08 -4.49 15.60
C GLU A 128 -19.66 -3.14 15.10
N LYS A 129 -18.85 -2.07 15.14
CA LYS A 129 -19.24 -0.74 14.60
C LYS A 129 -19.40 -0.72 13.08
N ALA A 130 -18.66 -1.54 12.34
CA ALA A 130 -18.87 -1.67 10.89
C ALA A 130 -20.18 -2.41 10.56
N ARG A 131 -20.55 -3.38 11.40
CA ARG A 131 -21.78 -4.17 11.25
C ARG A 131 -23.02 -3.33 11.60
N LEU A 132 -22.91 -2.46 12.62
CA LEU A 132 -23.94 -1.51 13.04
C LEU A 132 -24.16 -0.35 12.06
N LEU A 133 -23.14 0.04 11.28
CA LEU A 133 -23.24 1.10 10.26
C LEU A 133 -23.67 0.58 8.88
N ALA A 134 -23.71 -0.74 8.70
CA ALA A 134 -24.05 -1.41 7.43
C ALA A 134 -25.44 -2.07 7.43
N GLY A 135 -26.12 -2.13 8.58
CA GLY A 135 -27.52 -2.56 8.73
C GLY A 135 -28.46 -1.36 8.79
#